data_AF-A0A8T5NDF3-F1
#
_entry.id   AF-A0A8T5NDF3-F1
#
_cell.length_a   1.000
_cell.length_b   1.000
_cell.length_c   1.000
_cell.angle_alpha   90.00
_cell.angle_beta   90.00
_cell.angle_gamma   90.00
#
_symmetry.space_group_name_H-M   'P 1'
#
loop_
_entity.id
_entity.type
_entity.pdbx_description
1 polymer ?
#
loop_
_entity_poly.entity_id
_entity_poly.type
_entity_poly.pdbx_seq_one_letter_code
_entity_poly.pdbx_strand_id
1 'polypeptide(L)'
;MEKSYIFKPQNIEFTDTIFDDKQLHATQKAMLEMGDMKEDCLLIHAPTGSGKTYGFGLPSLRYDNERLFDGSLPKTIIIAPTNALIHQTEYDLKKDWAHKKLKVEILFAKNIVANGWNRALEIYKRIHDADIIITNPDITTLLLSNYYYRDENPNIRLRQWADLFKNTRFMI
;
A
#
# COMPACT_ATOMS: atom_id res chain seq x y z
N MET A 1 -14.64 -31.83 29.94
CA MET A 1 -13.41 -31.06 30.21
C MET A 1 -13.19 -30.08 29.07
N GLU A 2 -13.50 -28.80 29.28
CA GLU A 2 -13.10 -27.75 28.34
C GLU A 2 -11.57 -27.62 28.35
N LYS A 3 -10.94 -27.73 27.19
CA LYS A 3 -9.51 -27.44 27.04
C LYS A 3 -9.35 -25.93 27.03
N SER A 4 -8.77 -25.34 28.09
CA SER A 4 -8.32 -23.96 28.04
C SER A 4 -6.98 -23.88 27.29
N TYR A 5 -6.93 -23.05 26.26
CA TYR A 5 -5.70 -22.78 25.53
C TYR A 5 -5.09 -21.50 26.10
N ILE A 6 -4.05 -21.64 26.90
CA ILE A 6 -3.25 -20.51 27.38
C ILE A 6 -2.17 -20.25 26.33
N PHE A 7 -2.44 -19.30 25.43
CA PHE A 7 -1.42 -18.80 24.52
C PHE A 7 -0.42 -17.95 25.30
N LYS A 8 0.86 -18.33 25.27
CA LYS A 8 1.91 -17.43 25.76
C LYS A 8 1.89 -16.15 24.90
N PRO A 9 2.00 -14.95 25.49
CA PRO A 9 2.16 -13.73 24.71
C PRO A 9 3.35 -13.94 23.78
N GLN A 10 3.12 -13.76 22.47
CA GLN A 10 4.24 -13.70 21.55
C GLN A 10 4.88 -12.34 21.79
N ASN A 11 6.01 -12.33 22.49
CA ASN A 11 6.77 -11.10 22.71
C ASN A 11 7.41 -10.72 21.39
N ILE A 12 6.95 -9.61 20.83
CA ILE A 12 7.47 -9.06 19.59
C ILE A 12 8.41 -7.95 19.99
N GLU A 13 9.70 -8.16 19.72
CA GLU A 13 10.76 -7.27 20.17
C GLU A 13 10.56 -5.86 19.60
N PHE A 14 10.55 -4.88 20.51
CA PHE A 14 10.61 -3.47 20.16
C PHE A 14 12.05 -3.07 19.89
N THR A 15 12.22 -2.17 18.94
CA THR A 15 13.52 -1.61 18.56
C THR A 15 13.77 -0.28 19.27
N ASP A 16 14.97 0.26 19.12
CA ASP A 16 15.32 1.62 19.51
C ASP A 16 14.68 2.71 18.62
N THR A 17 14.00 2.32 17.55
CA THR A 17 13.46 3.25 16.56
C THR A 17 12.09 3.77 16.98
N ILE A 18 11.98 5.09 17.07
CA ILE A 18 10.74 5.80 17.37
C ILE A 18 10.26 6.49 16.11
N PHE A 19 8.99 6.28 15.77
CA PHE A 19 8.31 6.97 14.68
C PHE A 19 6.95 7.45 15.18
N ASP A 20 6.66 8.75 15.00
CA ASP A 20 5.37 9.34 15.42
C ASP A 20 5.05 9.04 16.90
N ASP A 21 6.04 9.26 17.78
CA ASP A 21 6.01 8.99 19.22
C ASP A 21 5.74 7.53 19.62
N LYS A 22 5.79 6.59 18.67
CA LYS A 22 5.62 5.14 18.90
C LYS A 22 6.93 4.40 18.70
N GLN A 23 7.27 3.54 19.65
CA GLN A 23 8.39 2.62 19.50
C GLN A 23 8.02 1.51 18.50
N LEU A 24 8.84 1.31 17.48
CA LEU A 24 8.56 0.35 16.42
C LEU A 24 9.02 -1.06 16.78
N HIS A 25 8.22 -2.06 16.41
CA HIS A 25 8.67 -3.45 16.36
C HIS A 25 9.72 -3.65 15.25
N ALA A 26 10.54 -4.70 15.39
CA ALA A 26 11.57 -5.03 14.38
C ALA A 26 11.03 -5.10 12.95
N THR A 27 9.83 -5.66 12.78
CA THR A 27 9.18 -5.77 11.46
C THR A 27 8.75 -4.42 10.89
N GLN A 28 8.31 -3.50 11.75
CA GLN A 28 7.88 -2.16 11.35
C GLN A 28 9.09 -1.29 11.02
N LYS A 29 10.17 -1.39 11.80
CA LYS A 29 11.45 -0.75 11.48
C LYS A 29 11.96 -1.18 10.10
N ALA A 30 11.97 -2.49 9.82
CA ALA A 30 12.37 -3.00 8.51
C ALA A 30 11.51 -2.43 7.36
N MET A 31 10.19 -2.32 7.55
CA MET A 31 9.30 -1.69 6.57
C MET A 31 9.58 -0.19 6.39
N LEU A 32 9.85 0.54 7.47
CA LEU A 32 10.20 1.97 7.41
C LEU A 32 11.52 2.21 6.66
N GLU A 33 12.53 1.39 6.94
CA GLU A 33 13.87 1.48 6.35
C GLU A 33 13.93 0.96 4.90
N MET A 34 12.89 0.26 4.43
CA MET A 34 12.79 -0.23 3.06
C MET A 34 12.99 0.88 2.02
N GLY A 35 12.62 2.14 2.36
CA GLY A 35 12.87 3.35 1.58
C GLY A 35 14.33 3.56 1.14
N ASP A 36 15.27 3.09 1.96
CA ASP A 36 16.70 3.33 1.83
C ASP A 36 17.48 2.04 1.51
N MET A 37 16.79 0.90 1.36
CA MET A 37 17.40 -0.38 1.05
C MET A 37 17.96 -0.40 -0.38
N LYS A 38 19.08 -1.10 -0.57
CA LYS A 38 19.66 -1.33 -1.90
C LYS A 38 18.96 -2.47 -2.62
N GLU A 39 18.35 -3.37 -1.84
CA GLU A 39 17.63 -4.53 -2.30
C GLU A 39 16.24 -4.16 -2.83
N ASP A 40 15.83 -4.83 -3.90
CA ASP A 40 14.55 -4.56 -4.57
C ASP A 40 13.34 -5.17 -3.81
N CYS A 41 13.56 -6.09 -2.87
CA CYS A 41 12.49 -6.85 -2.22
C CYS A 41 12.81 -7.17 -0.76
N LEU A 42 11.80 -6.97 0.09
CA LEU A 42 11.84 -7.29 1.51
C LEU A 42 10.78 -8.36 1.82
N LEU A 43 11.23 -9.54 2.26
CA LEU A 43 10.35 -10.62 2.71
C LEU A 43 10.25 -10.63 4.24
N ILE A 44 9.06 -10.35 4.77
CA ILE A 44 8.82 -10.31 6.23
C ILE A 44 7.98 -11.51 6.64
N HIS A 45 8.56 -12.35 7.51
CA HIS A 45 7.83 -13.40 8.20
C HIS A 45 7.60 -13.00 9.65
N ALA A 46 6.35 -12.69 10.00
CA ALA A 46 5.99 -12.20 11.33
C ALA A 46 4.61 -12.69 11.77
N PRO A 47 4.42 -12.99 13.07
CA PRO A 47 3.16 -13.51 13.57
C PRO A 47 2.01 -12.50 13.47
N THR A 48 0.78 -13.00 13.52
CA THR A 48 -0.41 -12.16 13.69
C THR A 48 -0.29 -11.32 14.96
N GLY A 49 -0.71 -10.05 14.90
CA GLY A 49 -0.57 -9.13 16.04
C GLY A 49 0.76 -8.38 16.10
N SER A 50 1.70 -8.61 15.17
CA SER A 50 2.98 -7.88 15.11
C SER A 50 2.91 -6.44 14.59
N GLY A 51 1.70 -5.87 14.48
CA GLY A 51 1.50 -4.53 13.96
C GLY A 51 1.88 -4.35 12.49
N LYS A 52 1.79 -5.41 11.67
CA LYS A 52 2.08 -5.33 10.22
C LYS A 52 1.24 -4.27 9.51
N THR A 53 -0.05 -4.17 9.85
CA THR A 53 -0.97 -3.20 9.24
C THR A 53 -0.46 -1.77 9.39
N TYR A 54 -0.04 -1.38 10.59
CA TYR A 54 0.61 -0.09 10.84
C TYR A 54 1.90 0.04 10.02
N GLY A 55 2.69 -1.03 9.95
CA GLY A 55 3.92 -1.05 9.15
C GLY A 55 3.73 -0.79 7.66
N PHE A 56 2.58 -1.18 7.08
CA PHE A 56 2.34 -1.04 5.63
C PHE A 56 2.33 0.41 5.13
N GLY A 57 1.96 1.39 5.97
CA GLY A 57 1.98 2.81 5.57
C GLY A 57 3.27 3.54 5.90
N LEU A 58 4.18 2.94 6.68
CA LEU A 58 5.46 3.55 7.03
C LEU A 58 6.32 3.95 5.82
N PRO A 59 6.41 3.17 4.72
CA PRO A 59 7.15 3.59 3.53
C PRO A 59 6.64 4.91 2.92
N SER A 60 5.32 5.14 2.92
CA SER A 60 4.72 6.39 2.43
C SER A 60 4.99 7.59 3.33
N LEU A 61 5.20 7.33 4.62
CA LEU A 61 5.42 8.31 5.67
C LEU A 61 6.90 8.59 5.94
N ARG A 62 7.81 7.73 5.48
CA ARG A 62 9.26 7.91 5.63
C ARG A 62 9.74 9.27 5.13
N TYR A 63 9.10 9.76 4.06
CA TYR A 63 9.43 11.01 3.39
C TYR A 63 8.57 12.20 3.84
N ASP A 64 7.74 12.06 4.90
CA ASP A 64 6.74 13.06 5.31
C ASP A 64 7.34 14.48 5.54
N ASN A 65 8.57 14.55 6.07
CA ASN A 65 9.27 15.83 6.31
C ASN A 65 9.91 16.44 5.04
N GLU A 66 10.08 15.65 3.98
CA GLU A 66 10.62 16.06 2.67
C GLU A 66 9.51 16.22 1.62
N ARG A 67 8.24 16.04 2.01
CA ARG A 67 7.09 16.15 1.13
C ARG A 67 6.88 17.60 0.67
N LEU A 68 7.39 17.90 -0.52
CA LEU A 68 6.64 18.77 -1.43
C LEU A 68 5.48 17.90 -1.97
N PHE A 69 4.24 18.33 -1.77
CA PHE A 69 3.05 17.67 -2.34
C PHE A 69 2.99 17.86 -3.87
N ASP A 70 4.06 17.48 -4.57
CA ASP A 70 4.09 17.31 -6.01
C ASP A 70 4.19 15.81 -6.33
N GLY A 71 3.82 15.42 -7.55
CA GLY A 71 3.70 14.02 -7.95
C GLY A 71 5.01 13.20 -7.99
N SER A 72 6.10 13.69 -7.36
CA SER A 72 7.42 13.04 -7.35
C SER A 72 7.62 12.04 -6.21
N LEU A 73 6.72 11.99 -5.23
CA LEU A 73 6.87 11.13 -4.06
C LEU A 73 6.54 9.66 -4.36
N PRO A 74 7.26 8.71 -3.75
CA PRO A 74 6.94 7.28 -3.83
C PRO A 74 5.53 6.99 -3.29
N LYS A 75 4.72 6.28 -4.09
CA LYS A 75 3.41 5.77 -3.67
C LYS A 75 3.56 4.37 -3.07
N THR A 76 2.72 4.02 -2.10
CA THR A 76 2.62 2.65 -1.58
C THR A 76 1.38 1.96 -2.14
N ILE A 77 1.56 0.75 -2.67
CA ILE A 77 0.46 -0.14 -3.04
C ILE A 77 0.41 -1.31 -2.05
N ILE A 78 -0.74 -1.49 -1.42
CA ILE A 78 -1.04 -2.60 -0.50
C ILE A 78 -2.01 -3.55 -1.20
N ILE A 79 -1.58 -4.80 -1.42
CA ILE A 79 -2.42 -5.82 -2.06
C ILE A 79 -2.97 -6.76 -0.99
N ALA A 80 -4.22 -6.55 -0.62
CA ALA A 80 -4.90 -7.37 0.37
C ALA A 80 -5.68 -8.53 -0.29
N PRO A 81 -5.72 -9.72 0.32
CA PRO A 81 -6.38 -10.90 -0.24
C PRO A 81 -7.91 -10.83 -0.23
N THR A 82 -8.51 -9.97 0.61
CA THR A 82 -9.97 -9.87 0.74
C THR A 82 -10.44 -8.43 0.88
N ASN A 83 -11.66 -8.13 0.41
CA ASN A 83 -12.26 -6.81 0.55
C ASN A 83 -12.46 -6.41 2.02
N ALA A 84 -12.71 -7.38 2.91
CA ALA A 84 -12.81 -7.12 4.34
C ALA A 84 -11.47 -6.60 4.90
N LEU A 85 -10.35 -7.21 4.50
CA LEU A 85 -9.03 -6.75 4.92
C LEU A 85 -8.66 -5.40 4.29
N ILE A 86 -9.11 -5.12 3.07
CA ILE A 86 -8.96 -3.79 2.43
C ILE A 86 -9.58 -2.71 3.31
N HIS A 87 -10.86 -2.86 3.68
CA HIS A 87 -11.58 -1.87 4.48
C HIS A 87 -11.02 -1.74 5.90
N GLN A 88 -10.63 -2.85 6.52
CA GLN A 88 -9.98 -2.82 7.82
C GLN A 88 -8.65 -2.06 7.77
N THR A 89 -7.83 -2.36 6.76
CA THR A 89 -6.55 -1.66 6.56
C THR A 89 -6.79 -0.17 6.35
N GLU A 90 -7.71 0.22 5.45
CA GLU A 90 -8.05 1.63 5.22
C GLU A 90 -8.44 2.34 6.52
N TYR A 91 -9.32 1.73 7.31
CA TYR A 91 -9.76 2.28 8.59
C TYR A 91 -8.59 2.47 9.55
N ASP A 92 -7.74 1.45 9.70
CA ASP A 92 -6.59 1.48 10.60
C ASP A 92 -5.59 2.56 10.20
N LEU A 93 -5.23 2.66 8.91
CA LEU A 93 -4.30 3.67 8.41
C LEU A 93 -4.86 5.10 8.60
N LYS A 94 -6.14 5.32 8.27
CA LYS A 94 -6.80 6.63 8.46
C LYS A 94 -6.89 7.02 9.93
N LYS A 95 -7.10 6.05 10.82
CA LYS A 95 -7.17 6.27 12.26
C LYS A 95 -5.80 6.57 12.86
N ASP A 96 -4.80 5.74 12.56
CA ASP A 96 -3.46 5.86 13.12
C ASP A 96 -2.72 7.12 12.66
N TRP A 97 -3.07 7.64 11.48
CA TRP A 97 -2.44 8.81 10.88
C TRP A 97 -3.43 9.93 10.53
N ALA A 98 -4.50 10.07 11.31
CA ALA A 98 -5.52 11.11 11.09
C ALA A 98 -4.93 12.55 11.10
N HIS A 99 -3.82 12.76 11.83
CA HIS A 99 -3.08 14.02 11.88
C HIS A 99 -2.16 14.25 10.68
N LYS A 100 -1.94 13.22 9.85
CA LYS A 100 -1.15 13.31 8.61
C LYS A 100 -2.07 13.60 7.44
N LYS A 101 -1.58 14.37 6.46
CA LYS A 101 -2.32 14.67 5.21
C LYS A 101 -2.16 13.54 4.18
N LEU A 102 -2.34 12.29 4.59
CA LEU A 102 -2.26 11.12 3.71
C LEU A 102 -3.57 10.92 2.95
N LYS A 103 -3.48 10.75 1.64
CA LYS A 103 -4.58 10.34 0.77
C LYS A 103 -4.55 8.83 0.58
N VAL A 104 -5.42 8.14 1.31
CA VAL A 104 -5.61 6.68 1.19
C VAL A 104 -6.77 6.39 0.26
N GLU A 105 -6.53 5.60 -0.78
CA GLU A 105 -7.49 5.27 -1.82
C GLU A 105 -7.71 3.76 -1.92
N ILE A 106 -8.98 3.32 -2.01
CA ILE A 106 -9.32 1.93 -2.24
C ILE A 106 -9.64 1.68 -3.71
N LEU A 107 -8.96 0.70 -4.30
CA LEU A 107 -9.17 0.29 -5.68
C LEU A 107 -9.62 -1.18 -5.76
N PHE A 108 -10.92 -1.42 -5.94
CA PHE A 108 -11.45 -2.75 -6.32
C PHE A 108 -12.63 -2.61 -7.30
N ALA A 109 -12.96 -3.70 -8.00
CA ALA A 109 -13.83 -3.65 -9.19
C ALA A 109 -15.20 -2.99 -8.98
N LYS A 110 -15.81 -3.14 -7.79
CA LYS A 110 -17.12 -2.53 -7.48
C LYS A 110 -17.05 -1.01 -7.25
N ASN A 111 -15.87 -0.49 -6.93
CA ASN A 111 -15.68 0.93 -6.63
C ASN A 111 -15.30 1.73 -7.88
N ILE A 112 -15.23 1.09 -9.04
CA ILE A 112 -14.88 1.71 -10.31
C ILE A 112 -16.15 1.67 -11.16
N VAL A 113 -16.74 2.83 -11.41
CA VAL A 113 -18.07 2.94 -12.04
C VAL A 113 -17.94 2.99 -13.56
N ALA A 114 -16.86 3.59 -14.07
CA ALA A 114 -16.65 3.73 -15.51
C ALA A 114 -16.38 2.37 -16.19
N ASN A 115 -16.67 2.31 -17.49
CA ASN A 115 -16.48 1.14 -18.34
C ASN A 115 -15.49 1.43 -19.47
N GLY A 116 -14.89 0.37 -20.05
CA GLY A 116 -13.96 0.47 -21.18
C GLY A 116 -12.80 1.43 -20.91
N TRP A 117 -12.52 2.33 -21.85
CA TRP A 117 -11.47 3.34 -21.75
C TRP A 117 -11.61 4.29 -20.54
N ASN A 118 -12.83 4.73 -20.26
CA ASN A 118 -13.10 5.64 -19.14
C ASN A 118 -12.75 5.00 -17.79
N ARG A 119 -12.83 3.67 -17.71
CA ARG A 119 -12.39 2.88 -16.55
C ARG A 119 -10.90 3.03 -16.30
N ALA A 120 -10.10 2.97 -17.37
CA ALA A 120 -8.65 3.14 -17.31
C ALA A 120 -8.27 4.53 -16.79
N LEU A 121 -8.92 5.57 -17.34
CA LEU A 121 -8.71 6.97 -16.96
C LEU A 121 -9.12 7.24 -15.51
N GLU A 122 -10.25 6.68 -15.06
CA GLU A 122 -10.71 6.79 -13.68
C GLU A 122 -9.68 6.18 -12.72
N ILE A 123 -9.20 4.97 -13.02
CA ILE A 123 -8.18 4.30 -12.21
C ILE A 123 -6.90 5.13 -12.16
N TYR A 124 -6.41 5.60 -13.32
CA TYR A 124 -5.21 6.42 -13.40
C TYR A 124 -5.32 7.69 -12.54
N LYS A 125 -6.44 8.42 -12.63
CA LYS A 125 -6.67 9.64 -11.85
C LYS A 125 -6.67 9.36 -10.35
N ARG A 126 -7.31 8.27 -9.91
CA ARG A 126 -7.40 7.89 -8.50
C ARG A 126 -6.03 7.50 -7.93
N ILE A 127 -5.23 6.75 -8.70
CA ILE A 127 -3.85 6.40 -8.36
C ILE A 127 -2.96 7.65 -8.29
N HIS A 128 -3.09 8.56 -9.26
CA HIS A 128 -2.30 9.79 -9.32
C HIS A 128 -2.48 10.64 -8.06
N ASP A 129 -3.72 10.78 -7.57
CA ASP A 129 -4.04 11.64 -6.44
C ASP A 129 -3.78 10.98 -5.08
N ALA A 130 -3.55 9.67 -5.02
CA ALA A 130 -3.37 8.90 -3.78
C ALA A 130 -1.90 8.80 -3.33
N ASP A 131 -1.68 8.77 -2.02
CA ASP A 131 -0.40 8.41 -1.40
C ASP A 131 -0.29 6.89 -1.19
N ILE A 132 -1.37 6.30 -0.67
CA ILE A 132 -1.48 4.88 -0.37
C ILE A 132 -2.67 4.33 -1.15
N ILE A 133 -2.45 3.28 -1.92
CA ILE A 133 -3.47 2.58 -2.70
C ILE A 133 -3.65 1.20 -2.08
N ILE A 134 -4.87 0.86 -1.68
CA ILE A 134 -5.21 -0.45 -1.15
C ILE A 134 -6.08 -1.17 -2.19
N THR A 135 -5.65 -2.34 -2.64
CA THR A 135 -6.30 -3.07 -3.73
C THR A 135 -6.32 -4.58 -3.48
N ASN A 136 -6.90 -5.33 -4.41
CA ASN A 136 -6.89 -6.78 -4.43
C ASN A 136 -6.04 -7.29 -5.62
N PRO A 137 -5.69 -8.60 -5.63
CA PRO A 137 -4.95 -9.19 -6.74
C PRO A 137 -5.66 -9.07 -8.09
N ASP A 138 -6.99 -9.06 -8.12
CA ASP A 138 -7.77 -9.02 -9.36
C ASP A 138 -7.54 -7.73 -10.15
N ILE A 139 -7.61 -6.58 -9.48
CA ILE A 139 -7.35 -5.28 -10.14
C ILE A 139 -5.90 -5.18 -10.59
N THR A 140 -4.96 -5.65 -9.79
CA THR A 140 -3.54 -5.66 -10.14
C THR A 140 -3.30 -6.51 -11.39
N THR A 141 -3.89 -7.70 -11.44
CA THR A 141 -3.83 -8.60 -12.60
C THR A 141 -4.45 -7.95 -13.84
N LEU A 142 -5.58 -7.27 -13.66
CA LEU A 142 -6.27 -6.61 -14.76
C LEU A 142 -5.44 -5.43 -15.30
N LEU A 143 -4.79 -4.64 -14.44
CA LEU A 143 -3.84 -3.60 -14.84
C LEU A 143 -2.64 -4.18 -15.59
N LEU A 144 -2.06 -5.27 -15.10
CA LEU A 144 -0.90 -5.94 -15.71
C LEU A 144 -1.19 -6.59 -17.06
N SER A 145 -2.41 -7.11 -17.24
CA SER A 145 -2.81 -7.87 -18.44
C SER A 145 -3.09 -7.01 -19.68
N ASN A 146 -2.82 -5.70 -19.64
CA ASN A 146 -3.12 -4.78 -20.74
C ASN A 146 -4.62 -4.74 -21.11
N TYR A 147 -5.50 -5.18 -20.20
CA TYR A 147 -6.92 -5.31 -20.50
C TYR A 147 -7.58 -3.96 -20.79
N TYR A 148 -7.11 -2.89 -20.14
CA TYR A 148 -7.64 -1.54 -20.32
C TYR A 148 -7.03 -0.72 -21.47
N TYR A 149 -5.95 -1.16 -22.08
CA TYR A 149 -5.28 -0.40 -23.16
C TYR A 149 -5.39 -1.11 -24.52
N ARG A 150 -6.21 -2.17 -24.59
CA ARG A 150 -6.56 -2.82 -25.86
C ARG A 150 -7.49 -1.98 -26.74
N ASP A 151 -8.23 -1.03 -26.17
CA ASP A 151 -9.18 -0.18 -26.90
C ASP A 151 -8.80 1.31 -26.75
N GLU A 152 -7.81 1.78 -27.50
CA GLU A 152 -7.97 2.80 -28.57
C GLU A 152 -6.65 3.41 -29.08
N ASN A 153 -6.60 3.56 -30.41
CA ASN A 153 -5.70 4.34 -31.26
C ASN A 153 -4.19 3.97 -31.24
N PRO A 154 -3.65 3.34 -32.31
CA PRO A 154 -2.22 2.94 -32.40
C PRO A 154 -1.23 4.12 -32.35
N ASN A 155 -1.71 5.36 -32.44
CA ASN A 155 -0.91 6.57 -32.38
C ASN A 155 -0.78 7.17 -30.97
N ILE A 156 -1.56 6.69 -29.99
CA ILE A 156 -1.45 7.11 -28.59
C ILE A 156 -0.63 6.04 -27.85
N ARG A 157 0.69 6.20 -27.86
CA ARG A 157 1.58 5.44 -26.96
C ARG A 157 1.43 6.00 -25.55
N LEU A 158 0.41 5.54 -24.83
CA LEU A 158 0.42 5.73 -23.38
C LEU A 158 1.53 4.88 -22.78
N ARG A 159 2.31 5.59 -21.97
CA ARG A 159 3.30 5.11 -21.03
C ARG A 159 2.84 3.80 -20.38
N GLN A 160 3.60 2.74 -20.63
CA GLN A 160 3.30 1.34 -20.27
C GLN A 160 3.10 1.20 -18.74
N TRP A 161 2.49 0.10 -18.25
CA TRP A 161 2.44 -0.31 -16.82
C TRP A 161 3.75 -0.06 -16.08
N ALA A 162 4.87 -0.20 -16.80
CA ALA A 162 6.19 0.15 -16.33
C ALA A 162 6.24 1.51 -15.64
N ASP A 163 5.48 2.53 -16.04
CA ASP A 163 5.46 3.84 -15.38
C ASP A 163 4.63 3.88 -14.09
N LEU A 164 3.63 3.01 -13.93
CA LEU A 164 2.97 2.78 -12.63
C LEU A 164 3.97 2.17 -11.65
N PHE A 165 4.67 1.11 -12.07
CA PHE A 165 5.66 0.42 -11.25
C PHE A 165 6.94 1.25 -11.05
N LYS A 166 7.36 2.04 -12.03
CA LYS A 166 8.57 2.89 -11.96
C LYS A 166 8.44 3.99 -10.91
N ASN A 167 7.21 4.44 -10.65
CA ASN A 167 6.91 5.42 -9.60
C ASN A 167 6.42 4.77 -8.29
N THR A 168 6.20 3.44 -8.30
CA THR A 168 5.84 2.66 -7.11
C THR A 168 7.10 2.02 -6.56
N ARG A 169 7.67 2.58 -5.50
CA ARG A 169 8.86 1.97 -4.87
C ARG A 169 8.53 0.75 -4.02
N PHE A 170 7.26 0.62 -3.59
CA PHE A 170 6.86 -0.38 -2.59
C PHE A 170 5.53 -1.05 -2.92
N MET A 171 5.57 -2.38 -2.99
CA MET A 171 4.41 -3.26 -3.14
C MET A 171 4.49 -4.32 -2.05
N ILE A 172 3.48 -4.38 -1.18
CA ILE A 172 3.37 -5.34 -0.07
C ILE A 172 2.10 -6.17 -0.25
#